data_AF-N6UMC4-F1
#
_entry.id   AF-N6UMC4-F1
#
_cell.length_a   1.000
_cell.length_b   1.000
_cell.length_c   1.000
_cell.angle_alpha   90.00
_cell.angle_beta   90.00
_cell.angle_gamma   90.00
#
_symmetry.space_group_name_H-M   'P 1'
#
loop_
_entity.id
_entity.type
_entity.pdbx_description
1 polymer ?
#
loop_
_entity_poly.entity_id
_entity_poly.type
_entity_poly.pdbx_seq_one_letter_code
_entity_poly.pdbx_strand_id
1 'polypeptide(L)'
;MAHSQVRQNFHKDCEDAINKQVNLELFCSYTYMCMPHHFQRDDVALSGFIHYFRHACDSERDHAHLLMDYQNSRGGRIALKAIEAPGRQEWDTPQEAMQDALELEKRRCVRAHGRELIRRDYLETNFLQEQVTSIKEIADYVTNLKRVGEGLGVVVFDNKLRQLTWKF
;
A
#
# COMPACT_ATOMS: atom_id res chain seq x y z
N MET A 1 13.20 -3.05 32.05
CA MET A 1 14.00 -3.06 30.81
C MET A 1 14.81 -1.78 30.76
N ALA A 2 16.10 -1.83 30.44
CA ALA A 2 16.92 -0.62 30.31
C ALA A 2 16.38 0.27 29.18
N HIS A 3 16.29 1.58 29.43
CA HIS A 3 15.86 2.55 28.42
C HIS A 3 16.89 2.60 27.28
N SER A 4 16.41 2.65 26.04
CA SER A 4 17.29 2.80 24.86
C SER A 4 18.06 4.11 24.95
N GLN A 5 19.37 4.10 24.69
CA GLN A 5 20.25 5.26 24.81
C GLN A 5 19.85 6.42 23.87
N VAL A 6 19.24 6.10 22.73
CA VAL A 6 18.82 7.09 21.72
C VAL A 6 17.39 7.60 21.92
N ARG A 7 16.66 7.07 22.91
CA ARG A 7 15.24 7.43 23.09
C ARG A 7 15.10 8.81 23.70
N GLN A 8 14.69 9.77 22.88
CA GLN A 8 14.43 11.16 23.29
C GLN A 8 13.12 11.67 22.67
N ASN A 9 12.27 12.28 23.51
CA ASN A 9 10.95 12.81 23.12
C ASN A 9 10.13 11.85 22.24
N PHE A 10 10.06 10.58 22.66
CA PHE A 10 9.37 9.52 21.92
C PHE A 10 8.45 8.76 22.87
N HIS A 11 7.19 9.21 22.92
CA HIS A 11 6.18 8.68 23.83
C HIS A 11 5.83 7.23 23.49
N LYS A 12 5.35 6.47 24.47
CA LYS A 12 4.97 5.06 24.28
C LYS A 12 3.85 4.91 23.26
N ASP A 13 2.90 5.85 23.25
CA ASP A 13 1.81 5.84 22.27
C ASP A 13 2.31 6.03 20.83
N CYS A 14 3.40 6.80 20.62
CA CYS A 14 4.02 6.97 19.31
C CYS A 14 4.62 5.65 18.81
N GLU A 15 5.33 4.95 19.70
CA GLU A 15 5.92 3.64 19.43
C GLU A 15 4.83 2.61 19.10
N ASP A 16 3.76 2.55 19.90
CA ASP A 16 2.67 1.61 19.68
C ASP A 16 1.86 1.96 18.42
N ALA A 17 1.72 3.25 18.11
CA ALA A 17 1.18 3.70 16.84
C ALA A 17 2.03 3.21 15.67
N ILE A 18 3.33 3.45 15.66
CA ILE A 18 4.20 2.99 14.55
C ILE A 18 4.11 1.47 14.39
N ASN A 19 4.09 0.69 15.48
CA ASN A 19 3.88 -0.76 15.39
C ASN A 19 2.53 -1.15 14.77
N LYS A 20 1.45 -0.41 15.08
CA LYS A 20 0.14 -0.60 14.41
C LYS A 20 0.19 -0.22 12.92
N GLN A 21 0.96 0.81 12.55
CA GLN A 21 1.08 1.23 11.16
C GLN A 21 1.90 0.21 10.36
N VAL A 22 3.01 -0.27 10.90
CA VAL A 22 3.82 -1.34 10.30
C VAL A 22 2.95 -2.56 9.97
N ASN A 23 2.11 -3.01 10.90
CA ASN A 23 1.21 -4.13 10.64
C ASN A 23 0.14 -3.82 9.56
N LEU A 24 -0.30 -2.55 9.46
CA LEU A 24 -1.21 -2.12 8.40
C LEU A 24 -0.53 -2.12 7.03
N GLU A 25 0.69 -1.59 6.91
CA GLU A 25 1.43 -1.61 5.63
C GLU A 25 1.74 -3.05 5.18
N LEU A 26 2.10 -3.93 6.12
CA LEU A 26 2.27 -5.36 5.83
C LEU A 26 0.96 -6.03 5.39
N PHE A 27 -0.18 -5.66 5.99
CA PHE A 27 -1.50 -6.14 5.56
C PHE A 27 -1.86 -5.63 4.15
N CYS A 28 -1.56 -4.37 3.84
CA CYS A 28 -1.75 -3.80 2.51
C CYS A 28 -0.88 -4.53 1.47
N SER A 29 0.41 -4.72 1.76
CA SER A 29 1.32 -5.51 0.93
C SER A 29 0.80 -6.94 0.72
N TYR A 30 0.36 -7.62 1.80
CA TYR A 30 -0.17 -8.97 1.71
C TYR A 30 -1.48 -9.06 0.91
N THR A 31 -2.33 -8.03 0.98
CA THR A 31 -3.55 -7.93 0.16
C THR A 31 -3.21 -7.70 -1.31
N TYR A 32 -2.29 -6.77 -1.59
CA TYR A 32 -1.80 -6.56 -2.96
C TYR A 32 -1.12 -7.79 -3.53
N MET A 33 -0.48 -8.63 -2.72
CA MET A 33 0.17 -9.86 -3.16
C MET A 33 -0.78 -10.80 -3.91
N CYS A 34 -2.07 -10.85 -3.56
CA CYS A 34 -3.04 -11.70 -4.26
C CYS A 34 -3.38 -11.18 -5.66
N MET A 35 -3.40 -9.86 -5.86
CA MET A 35 -3.84 -9.24 -7.12
C MET A 35 -3.00 -9.64 -8.34
N PRO A 36 -1.65 -9.52 -8.36
CA PRO A 36 -0.87 -9.89 -9.53
C PRO A 36 -0.93 -11.39 -9.80
N HIS A 37 -1.09 -12.23 -8.78
CA HIS A 37 -1.22 -13.68 -8.96
C HIS A 37 -2.57 -14.05 -9.59
N HIS A 38 -3.65 -13.33 -9.27
CA HIS A 38 -4.91 -13.46 -9.99
C HIS A 38 -4.76 -13.08 -11.47
N PHE A 39 -4.18 -11.92 -11.79
CA PHE A 39 -3.97 -11.49 -13.18
C PHE A 39 -2.96 -12.34 -13.97
N GLN A 40 -2.13 -13.12 -13.28
CA GLN A 40 -1.14 -14.02 -13.88
C GLN A 40 -1.74 -15.36 -14.34
N ARG A 41 -2.94 -15.72 -13.90
CA ARG A 41 -3.61 -16.95 -14.37
C ARG A 41 -3.81 -16.92 -15.88
N ASP A 42 -3.76 -18.08 -16.53
CA ASP A 42 -3.92 -18.20 -17.98
C ASP A 42 -5.32 -17.80 -18.47
N ASP A 43 -6.33 -17.91 -17.62
CA ASP A 43 -7.71 -17.49 -17.89
C ASP A 43 -7.96 -15.98 -17.69
N VAL A 44 -6.96 -15.22 -17.24
CA VAL A 44 -7.02 -13.75 -17.08
C VAL A 44 -5.94 -13.05 -17.93
N ALA A 45 -4.68 -13.45 -17.75
CA ALA A 45 -3.52 -13.09 -18.58
C ALA A 45 -3.29 -11.58 -18.86
N LEU A 46 -3.35 -10.73 -17.83
CA LEU A 46 -3.18 -9.27 -17.96
C LEU A 46 -1.83 -8.78 -17.42
N SER A 47 -0.83 -8.78 -18.30
CA SER A 47 0.59 -8.55 -17.95
C SER A 47 0.91 -7.19 -17.33
N GLY A 48 0.23 -6.13 -17.74
CA GLY A 48 0.39 -4.79 -17.18
C GLY A 48 -0.22 -4.65 -15.79
N PHE A 49 -1.35 -5.29 -15.52
CA PHE A 49 -1.91 -5.37 -14.17
C PHE A 49 -1.00 -6.17 -13.23
N ILE A 50 -0.40 -7.26 -13.70
CA ILE A 50 0.63 -8.00 -12.94
C ILE A 50 1.79 -7.06 -12.57
N HIS A 51 2.32 -6.32 -13.54
CA HIS A 51 3.43 -5.37 -13.34
C HIS A 51 3.07 -4.30 -12.31
N TYR A 52 1.89 -3.69 -12.44
CA TYR A 52 1.39 -2.66 -11.54
C TYR A 52 1.23 -3.17 -10.11
N PHE A 53 0.49 -4.26 -9.90
CA PHE A 53 0.21 -4.74 -8.54
C PHE A 53 1.41 -5.41 -7.86
N ARG A 54 2.38 -5.93 -8.62
CA ARG A 54 3.68 -6.34 -8.05
C ARG A 54 4.42 -5.14 -7.48
N HIS A 55 4.49 -4.04 -8.23
CA HIS A 55 5.11 -2.81 -7.74
C HIS A 55 4.39 -2.27 -6.50
N ALA A 56 3.06 -2.24 -6.50
CA ALA A 56 2.28 -1.82 -5.33
C ALA A 56 2.55 -2.71 -4.11
N CYS A 57 2.58 -4.03 -4.28
CA CYS A 57 2.91 -4.99 -3.22
C CYS A 57 4.30 -4.74 -2.61
N ASP A 58 5.31 -4.52 -3.46
CA ASP A 58 6.69 -4.27 -3.03
C ASP A 58 6.81 -2.90 -2.35
N SER A 59 6.19 -1.86 -2.89
CA SER A 59 6.18 -0.50 -2.31
C SER A 59 5.58 -0.48 -0.90
N GLU A 60 4.45 -1.18 -0.68
CA GLU A 60 3.86 -1.27 0.67
C GLU A 60 4.73 -2.05 1.66
N ARG A 61 5.52 -3.02 1.18
CA ARG A 61 6.50 -3.70 2.04
C ARG A 61 7.64 -2.75 2.40
N ASP A 62 8.11 -1.93 1.46
CA ASP A 62 9.15 -0.95 1.71
C ASP A 62 8.69 0.15 2.68
N HIS A 63 7.43 0.59 2.61
CA HIS A 63 6.81 1.46 3.61
C HIS A 63 6.86 0.85 5.03
N ALA A 64 6.57 -0.44 5.15
CA ALA A 64 6.67 -1.13 6.44
C ALA A 64 8.10 -1.13 6.97
N HIS A 65 9.10 -1.40 6.11
CA HIS A 65 10.51 -1.36 6.48
C HIS A 65 10.97 0.04 6.90
N LEU A 66 10.58 1.07 6.15
CA LEU A 66 10.89 2.46 6.48
C LEU A 66 10.38 2.86 7.88
N LEU A 67 9.17 2.42 8.24
CA LEU A 67 8.60 2.62 9.58
C LEU A 67 9.32 1.81 10.67
N MET A 68 9.76 0.59 10.37
CA MET A 68 10.56 -0.23 11.29
C MET A 68 11.92 0.42 11.58
N ASP A 69 12.58 0.94 10.55
CA ASP A 69 13.85 1.65 10.68
C ASP A 69 13.67 2.96 11.47
N TYR A 70 12.58 3.67 11.20
CA TYR A 70 12.21 4.86 11.98
C TYR A 70 11.94 4.53 13.46
N GLN A 71 11.22 3.43 13.75
CA GLN A 71 10.99 2.96 15.12
C GLN A 71 12.31 2.73 15.87
N ASN A 72 13.25 2.03 15.23
CA ASN A 72 14.55 1.73 15.83
C ASN A 72 15.40 2.99 16.01
N SER A 73 15.43 3.91 15.04
CA SER A 73 16.20 5.16 15.13
C SER A 73 15.71 6.08 16.27
N ARG A 74 14.42 6.02 16.62
CA ARG A 74 13.84 6.73 17.77
C ARG A 74 13.99 6.00 19.11
N GLY A 75 14.62 4.83 19.12
CA GLY A 75 14.81 4.01 20.32
C GLY A 75 13.56 3.26 20.78
N GLY A 76 12.58 3.09 19.88
CA GLY A 76 11.44 2.20 20.07
C GLY A 76 11.80 0.72 19.94
N ARG A 77 10.81 -0.14 20.08
CA ARG A 77 10.91 -1.58 19.87
C ARG A 77 9.83 -2.02 18.89
N ILE A 78 10.25 -2.76 17.88
CA ILE A 78 9.34 -3.36 16.90
C ILE A 78 8.58 -4.50 17.58
N ALA A 79 7.26 -4.47 17.48
CA ALA A 79 6.37 -5.52 17.98
C ALA A 79 5.48 -6.01 16.82
N LEU A 80 5.99 -7.00 16.08
CA LEU A 80 5.25 -7.61 14.97
C LEU A 80 4.04 -8.37 15.48
N LYS A 81 2.97 -8.36 14.69
CA LYS A 81 1.70 -9.05 14.98
C LYS A 81 1.31 -9.92 13.78
N ALA A 82 0.34 -10.80 14.01
CA ALA A 82 -0.28 -11.55 12.94
C ALA A 82 -0.81 -10.59 11.85
N ILE A 83 -0.68 -11.01 10.60
CA ILE A 83 -1.23 -10.31 9.44
C ILE A 83 -2.50 -11.06 9.07
N GLU A 84 -3.63 -10.37 9.03
CA GLU A 84 -4.91 -10.96 8.64
C GLU A 84 -4.87 -11.39 7.17
N ALA A 85 -5.56 -12.48 6.84
CA ALA A 85 -5.66 -12.94 5.47
C ALA A 85 -6.43 -11.93 4.59
N PRO A 86 -6.09 -11.77 3.31
CA PRO A 86 -6.83 -10.92 2.39
C PRO A 86 -8.26 -11.43 2.22
N GLY A 87 -9.23 -10.50 2.25
CA GLY A 87 -10.66 -10.86 2.20
C GLY A 87 -11.13 -11.35 0.83
N ARG A 88 -10.61 -10.77 -0.26
CA ARG A 88 -10.93 -11.13 -1.64
C ARG A 88 -9.65 -11.46 -2.40
N GLN A 89 -9.70 -12.50 -3.22
CA GLN A 89 -8.54 -13.00 -3.98
C GLN A 89 -8.84 -13.25 -5.47
N GLU A 90 -10.09 -13.05 -5.89
CA GLU A 90 -10.54 -13.22 -7.27
C GLU A 90 -11.44 -12.06 -7.67
N TRP A 91 -11.29 -11.61 -8.91
CA TRP A 91 -12.03 -10.49 -9.49
C TRP A 91 -12.58 -10.88 -10.86
N ASP A 92 -13.81 -10.49 -11.16
CA ASP A 92 -14.42 -10.78 -12.46
C ASP A 92 -13.90 -9.81 -13.52
N THR A 93 -13.58 -8.57 -13.11
CA THR A 93 -13.04 -7.56 -14.01
C THR A 93 -11.86 -6.81 -13.39
N PRO A 94 -10.93 -6.29 -14.21
CA PRO A 94 -9.83 -5.47 -13.70
C PRO A 94 -10.29 -4.16 -13.04
N GLN A 95 -11.48 -3.68 -13.43
CA GLN A 95 -12.10 -2.51 -12.81
C GLN A 95 -12.42 -2.79 -11.34
N GLU A 96 -12.93 -3.98 -11.00
CA GLU A 96 -13.20 -4.37 -9.61
C GLU A 96 -11.92 -4.45 -8.79
N ALA A 97 -10.84 -5.03 -9.34
CA ALA A 97 -9.56 -5.08 -8.63
C ALA A 97 -9.01 -3.68 -8.34
N MET A 98 -9.11 -2.75 -9.29
CA MET A 98 -8.72 -1.35 -9.09
C MET A 98 -9.63 -0.62 -8.08
N GLN A 99 -10.91 -0.97 -8.01
CA GLN A 99 -11.83 -0.42 -7.01
C GLN A 99 -11.48 -0.91 -5.60
N ASP A 100 -11.15 -2.20 -5.45
CA ASP A 100 -10.71 -2.76 -4.17
C ASP A 100 -9.36 -2.17 -3.73
N ALA A 101 -8.43 -1.97 -4.68
CA ALA A 101 -7.18 -1.25 -4.43
C ALA A 101 -7.42 0.19 -3.95
N LEU A 102 -8.37 0.91 -4.58
CA LEU A 102 -8.73 2.27 -4.18
C LEU A 102 -9.31 2.31 -2.76
N GLU A 103 -10.13 1.34 -2.39
CA GLU A 103 -10.70 1.22 -1.04
C GLU A 103 -9.63 0.88 -0.01
N LEU A 104 -8.68 0.03 -0.35
CA LEU A 104 -7.52 -0.29 0.47
C LEU A 104 -6.69 0.96 0.79
N GLU A 105 -6.34 1.76 -0.22
CA GLU A 105 -5.58 3.01 -0.04
C GLU A 105 -6.36 4.05 0.79
N LYS A 106 -7.67 4.18 0.57
CA LYS A 106 -8.49 5.10 1.37
C LYS A 106 -8.55 4.67 2.84
N ARG A 107 -8.70 3.37 3.11
CA ARG A 107 -8.71 2.83 4.48
C ARG A 107 -7.38 3.05 5.19
N ARG A 108 -6.28 2.96 4.44
CA ARG A 108 -4.92 3.26 4.90
C ARG A 108 -4.78 4.74 5.31
N CYS A 109 -5.23 5.67 4.45
CA CYS A 109 -5.14 7.12 4.67
C CYS A 109 -5.92 7.58 5.91
N VAL A 110 -7.14 7.09 6.14
CA VAL A 110 -7.97 7.45 7.31
C VAL A 110 -7.30 7.06 8.64
N ARG A 111 -6.56 5.93 8.67
CA ARG A 111 -5.87 5.45 9.89
C ARG A 111 -4.55 6.17 10.16
N ALA A 112 -3.94 6.76 9.14
CA ALA A 112 -2.76 7.62 9.27
C ALA A 112 -3.12 9.00 9.87
N HIS A 113 -4.26 9.58 9.45
CA HIS A 113 -4.71 10.91 9.89
C HIS A 113 -5.17 10.97 11.36
N GLY A 114 -5.55 9.84 11.97
CA GLY A 114 -6.00 9.78 13.37
C GLY A 114 -4.90 9.90 14.43
N ARG A 115 -3.68 10.35 14.07
CA ARG A 115 -2.50 10.24 14.95
C ARG A 115 -1.71 11.54 15.02
N GLU A 116 -2.14 12.45 15.89
CA GLU A 116 -1.35 13.61 16.34
C GLU A 116 -0.03 13.25 17.03
N LEU A 117 0.21 11.96 17.31
CA LEU A 117 1.31 11.49 18.15
C LEU A 117 2.59 11.17 17.38
N ILE A 118 2.52 10.81 16.10
CA ILE A 118 3.72 10.58 15.31
C ILE A 118 4.15 11.95 14.77
N ARG A 119 5.44 12.30 14.93
CA ARG A 119 5.97 13.60 14.48
C ARG A 119 5.51 13.91 13.06
N ARG A 120 4.63 14.92 12.93
CA ARG A 120 3.98 15.34 11.68
C ARG A 120 4.96 15.39 10.52
N ASP A 121 6.11 16.02 10.72
CA ASP A 121 7.14 16.22 9.69
C ASP A 121 7.55 14.91 8.97
N TYR A 122 7.72 13.80 9.69
CA TYR A 122 8.19 12.54 9.08
C TYR A 122 7.09 11.83 8.28
N LEU A 123 5.85 11.87 8.77
CA LEU A 123 4.71 11.26 8.07
C LEU A 123 4.24 12.12 6.90
N GLU A 124 4.22 13.44 7.07
CA GLU A 124 3.86 14.39 6.03
C GLU A 124 4.82 14.30 4.85
N THR A 125 6.12 14.20 5.13
CA THR A 125 7.16 14.13 4.08
C THR A 125 7.18 12.79 3.35
N ASN A 126 7.11 11.66 4.08
CA ASN A 126 7.39 10.34 3.49
C ASN A 126 6.14 9.52 3.14
N PHE A 127 4.95 9.86 3.64
CA PHE A 127 3.77 8.98 3.49
C PHE A 127 2.52 9.71 2.99
N LEU A 128 2.23 10.91 3.50
CA LEU A 128 0.96 11.58 3.17
C LEU A 128 0.89 12.02 1.72
N GLN A 129 1.98 12.58 1.17
CA GLN A 129 2.00 13.00 -0.22
C GLN A 129 1.87 11.80 -1.18
N GLU A 130 2.56 10.70 -0.88
CA GLU A 130 2.49 9.47 -1.67
C GLU A 130 1.08 8.86 -1.64
N GLN A 131 0.45 8.81 -0.47
CA GLN A 131 -0.92 8.30 -0.33
C GLN A 131 -1.93 9.12 -1.13
N VAL A 132 -1.86 10.46 -1.07
CA VAL A 132 -2.79 11.31 -1.85
C VAL A 132 -2.58 11.12 -3.35
N THR A 133 -1.33 11.02 -3.80
CA THR A 133 -1.00 10.76 -5.20
C THR A 133 -1.50 9.39 -5.65
N SER A 134 -1.27 8.34 -4.85
CA SER A 134 -1.72 6.96 -5.14
C SER A 134 -3.25 6.87 -5.22
N ILE A 135 -3.98 7.45 -4.25
CA ILE A 135 -5.45 7.48 -4.28
C ILE A 135 -5.96 8.17 -5.54
N LYS A 136 -5.34 9.29 -5.94
CA LYS A 136 -5.72 10.03 -7.14
C LYS A 136 -5.45 9.21 -8.41
N GLU A 137 -4.28 8.57 -8.48
CA GLU A 137 -3.89 7.73 -9.62
C GLU A 137 -4.85 6.55 -9.80
N ILE A 138 -5.12 5.78 -8.73
CA ILE A 138 -6.01 4.63 -8.81
C ILE A 138 -7.44 5.08 -9.15
N ALA A 139 -7.92 6.20 -8.61
CA ALA A 139 -9.23 6.74 -8.97
C ALA A 139 -9.35 7.10 -10.45
N ASP A 140 -8.28 7.63 -11.06
CA ASP A 140 -8.22 7.88 -12.51
C ASP A 140 -8.25 6.57 -13.29
N TYR A 141 -7.55 5.53 -12.81
CA TYR A 141 -7.56 4.21 -13.42
C TYR A 141 -8.94 3.56 -13.40
N VAL A 142 -9.63 3.59 -12.24
CA VAL A 142 -11.03 3.13 -12.13
C VAL A 142 -11.93 3.88 -13.13
N THR A 143 -11.79 5.21 -13.20
CA THR A 143 -12.59 6.03 -14.12
C THR A 143 -12.32 5.68 -15.59
N ASN A 144 -11.06 5.48 -15.95
CA ASN A 144 -10.67 5.12 -17.32
C ASN A 144 -11.14 3.71 -17.69
N LEU A 145 -10.99 2.73 -16.80
CA LEU A 145 -11.49 1.37 -17.01
C LEU A 145 -13.00 1.35 -17.23
N LYS A 146 -13.75 2.13 -16.45
CA LYS A 146 -15.19 2.31 -16.65
C LYS A 146 -15.54 2.92 -18.01
N ARG A 147 -14.70 3.84 -18.53
CA ARG A 147 -14.93 4.49 -19.83
C ARG A 147 -14.62 3.59 -21.01
N VAL A 148 -13.54 2.80 -20.93
CA VAL A 148 -13.11 1.93 -22.04
C VAL A 148 -13.92 0.64 -22.11
N GLY A 149 -14.60 0.26 -21.03
CA GLY A 149 -15.38 -0.98 -20.96
C GLY A 149 -14.48 -2.23 -21.00
N GLU A 150 -15.09 -3.38 -21.29
CA GLU A 150 -14.40 -4.67 -21.34
C GLU A 150 -13.77 -4.96 -22.72
N GLY A 151 -13.09 -6.10 -22.84
CA GLY A 151 -12.49 -6.55 -24.09
C GLY A 151 -11.30 -5.70 -24.53
N LEU A 152 -11.35 -5.12 -25.74
CA LEU A 152 -10.23 -4.38 -26.32
C LEU A 152 -9.80 -3.19 -25.46
N GLY A 153 -10.75 -2.52 -24.79
CA GLY A 153 -10.46 -1.40 -23.89
C GLY A 153 -9.51 -1.78 -22.76
N VAL A 154 -9.76 -2.93 -22.13
CA VAL A 154 -8.89 -3.51 -21.09
C VAL A 154 -7.52 -3.86 -21.64
N VAL A 155 -7.42 -4.46 -22.83
CA VAL A 155 -6.14 -4.82 -23.44
C VAL A 155 -5.28 -3.58 -23.72
N VAL A 156 -5.88 -2.50 -24.21
CA VAL A 156 -5.17 -1.23 -24.42
C VAL A 156 -4.70 -0.65 -23.08
N PHE A 157 -5.55 -0.71 -22.06
CA PHE A 157 -5.21 -0.24 -20.72
C PHE A 157 -4.08 -1.06 -20.07
N ASP A 158 -4.12 -2.39 -20.20
CA ASP A 158 -3.08 -3.30 -19.72
C ASP A 158 -1.72 -2.98 -20.35
N ASN A 159 -1.69 -2.77 -21.67
CA ASN A 159 -0.47 -2.38 -22.36
C ASN A 159 0.10 -1.05 -21.86
N LYS A 160 -0.76 -0.09 -21.46
CA LYS A 160 -0.33 1.17 -20.85
C LYS A 160 0.28 0.92 -19.47
N LEU A 161 -0.35 0.10 -18.62
CA LEU A 161 0.20 -0.24 -17.30
C LEU A 161 1.57 -0.92 -17.40
N ARG A 162 1.76 -1.80 -18.40
CA ARG A 162 3.05 -2.47 -18.63
C ARG A 162 4.21 -1.51 -18.95
N GLN A 163 3.91 -0.32 -19.48
CA GLN A 163 4.91 0.69 -19.82
C GLN A 163 5.25 1.60 -18.64
N LEU A 164 4.58 1.46 -17.49
CA LEU A 164 4.88 2.26 -16.32
C LEU A 164 6.29 1.96 -15.81
N THR A 165 7.03 3.02 -15.58
CA THR A 165 8.37 2.98 -14.97
C THR A 165 8.36 3.90 -13.77
N TRP A 166 8.73 3.37 -12.60
CA TRP A 166 8.93 4.16 -11.39
C TRP A 166 10.42 4.49 -11.27
N LYS A 167 10.73 5.76 -10.99
CA LYS A 167 12.10 6.17 -10.68
C LYS A 167 12.29 6.01 -9.18
N PHE A 168 13.29 5.18 -8.80
CA PHE A 168 13.80 5.09 -7.44
C PHE A 168 14.65 6.32 -7.11
#